data_AF-A0A7C5V7H9-F1
#
_entry.id   AF-A0A7C5V7H9-F1
#
_cell.length_a   1.000
_cell.length_b   1.000
_cell.length_c   1.000
_cell.angle_alpha   90.00
_cell.angle_beta   90.00
_cell.angle_gamma   90.00
#
_symmetry.space_group_name_H-M   'P 1'
#
loop_
_entity.id
_entity.type
_entity.pdbx_description
1 polymer ?
#
loop_
_entity_poly.entity_id
_entity_poly.type
_entity_poly.pdbx_seq_one_letter_code
_entity_poly.pdbx_strand_id
1 'polypeptide(L)'
;LTILASGMWNQKADEVYFQQSDLEIVAGRYVDTNPDHVQMLNAYLVGDRDNAAAAFTGEVEVRKGLVAGDADLTILHARSVAEDVVIYKGGEPLTGKFMVIGGKPGESGISMKGRSRLHSAALTAAAFERGILGTNGKYIVSIGLILFAFSTAISWSYYGDRAITYLLGLKFVLPYRVVFVALFFMGALLDTTIVWNFASIAIVLMAVPNLFGILLLHRDMKTSIADYWIKFKKEHPDAVKKYHIK
;
A
#
# COMPACT_ATOMS: atom_id res chain seq x y z
N LEU A 1 9.04 -15.48 -5.95
CA LEU A 1 9.14 -16.94 -6.19
C LEU A 1 8.27 -17.74 -5.23
N THR A 2 8.40 -17.59 -3.90
CA THR A 2 7.62 -18.34 -2.89
C THR A 2 6.11 -18.23 -3.06
N ILE A 3 5.59 -17.01 -3.32
CA ILE A 3 4.16 -16.78 -3.56
C ILE A 3 3.64 -17.63 -4.74
N LEU A 4 4.36 -17.62 -5.87
CA LEU A 4 3.99 -18.41 -7.05
C LEU A 4 4.10 -19.92 -6.78
N ALA A 5 5.21 -20.36 -6.18
CA ALA A 5 5.46 -21.77 -5.90
C ALA A 5 4.48 -22.39 -4.90
N SER A 6 4.00 -21.60 -3.93
CA SER A 6 3.00 -22.04 -2.94
C SER A 6 1.57 -22.15 -3.47
N GLY A 7 1.30 -21.59 -4.66
CA GLY A 7 -0.06 -21.50 -5.23
C GLY A 7 -1.04 -20.60 -4.48
N MET A 8 -0.59 -19.91 -3.42
CA MET A 8 -1.46 -19.12 -2.53
C MET A 8 -2.09 -17.91 -3.21
N TRP A 9 -1.44 -17.38 -4.26
CA TRP A 9 -1.92 -16.22 -5.01
C TRP A 9 -3.26 -16.44 -5.72
N ASN A 10 -3.64 -17.69 -6.01
CA ASN A 10 -4.87 -18.01 -6.72
C ASN A 10 -6.02 -18.43 -5.79
N GLN A 11 -5.77 -18.56 -4.49
CA GLN A 11 -6.73 -19.12 -3.54
C GLN A 11 -7.40 -18.03 -2.71
N LYS A 12 -8.70 -18.21 -2.42
CA LYS A 12 -9.42 -17.39 -1.45
C LYS A 12 -9.18 -17.99 -0.06
N ALA A 13 -8.91 -17.12 0.90
CA ALA A 13 -8.86 -17.46 2.31
C ALA A 13 -10.22 -17.15 2.94
N ASP A 14 -10.56 -17.89 3.97
CA ASP A 14 -11.76 -17.67 4.75
C ASP A 14 -11.54 -16.53 5.74
N GLU A 15 -12.64 -15.85 6.10
CA GLU A 15 -12.66 -14.89 7.20
C GLU A 15 -11.68 -13.71 7.07
N VAL A 16 -11.39 -13.27 5.84
CA VAL A 16 -10.49 -12.14 5.58
C VAL A 16 -11.17 -10.83 5.93
N TYR A 17 -10.55 -10.02 6.79
CA TYR A 17 -10.96 -8.63 7.00
C TYR A 17 -10.50 -7.77 5.82
N PHE A 18 -11.43 -7.05 5.21
CA PHE A 18 -11.15 -6.28 4.00
C PHE A 18 -10.50 -4.95 4.35
N GLN A 19 -9.30 -4.71 3.81
CA GLN A 19 -8.64 -3.41 3.94
C GLN A 19 -9.39 -2.39 3.08
N GLN A 20 -9.68 -1.21 3.63
CA GLN A 20 -10.46 -0.20 2.89
C GLN A 20 -9.79 0.28 1.60
N SER A 21 -8.44 0.29 1.56
CA SER A 21 -7.68 0.61 0.34
C SER A 21 -7.96 -0.38 -0.80
N ASP A 22 -8.20 -1.64 -0.45
CA ASP A 22 -8.31 -2.77 -1.38
C ASP A 22 -9.77 -3.21 -1.61
N LEU A 23 -10.71 -2.60 -0.88
CA LEU A 23 -12.15 -2.83 -0.96
C LEU A 23 -12.77 -1.96 -2.04
N GLU A 24 -13.55 -2.53 -2.93
CA GLU A 24 -14.21 -1.79 -4.01
C GLU A 24 -15.59 -2.41 -4.28
N ILE A 25 -16.62 -1.58 -4.45
CA ILE A 25 -17.99 -2.04 -4.67
C ILE A 25 -18.40 -1.60 -6.07
N VAL A 26 -18.70 -2.56 -6.94
CA VAL A 26 -19.09 -2.30 -8.33
C VAL A 26 -20.57 -2.60 -8.53
N ALA A 27 -21.21 -1.85 -9.42
CA ALA A 27 -22.59 -2.06 -9.82
C ALA A 27 -22.67 -3.23 -10.81
N GLY A 28 -23.62 -4.14 -10.59
CA GLY A 28 -23.74 -5.39 -11.34
C GLY A 28 -23.30 -6.61 -10.52
N ARG A 29 -23.83 -7.78 -10.87
CA ARG A 29 -23.41 -9.08 -10.34
C ARG A 29 -22.34 -9.73 -11.23
N TYR A 30 -21.11 -9.78 -10.72
CA TYR A 30 -19.97 -10.39 -11.39
C TYR A 30 -19.50 -11.63 -10.64
N VAL A 31 -18.89 -12.56 -11.38
CA VAL A 31 -18.31 -13.79 -10.83
C VAL A 31 -16.95 -14.03 -11.48
N ASP A 32 -15.97 -14.39 -10.66
CA ASP A 32 -14.58 -14.61 -11.10
C ASP A 32 -14.42 -15.85 -12.02
N THR A 33 -15.49 -16.63 -12.23
CA THR A 33 -15.49 -17.83 -13.08
C THR A 33 -15.94 -17.55 -14.52
N ASN A 34 -16.60 -16.42 -14.78
CA ASN A 34 -17.05 -16.04 -16.12
C ASN A 34 -15.96 -15.16 -16.80
N PRO A 35 -15.39 -15.58 -17.95
CA PRO A 35 -14.38 -14.81 -18.67
C PRO A 35 -14.81 -13.37 -19.00
N ASP A 36 -16.07 -13.16 -19.38
CA ASP A 36 -16.58 -11.84 -19.73
C ASP A 36 -16.63 -10.92 -18.50
N HIS A 37 -17.07 -11.46 -17.36
CA HIS A 37 -17.08 -10.73 -16.09
C HIS A 37 -15.67 -10.37 -15.66
N VAL A 38 -14.72 -11.30 -15.80
CA VAL A 38 -13.30 -11.05 -15.49
C VAL A 38 -12.73 -9.96 -16.38
N GLN A 39 -13.08 -9.93 -17.66
CA GLN A 39 -12.65 -8.86 -18.57
C GLN A 39 -13.21 -7.50 -18.15
N MET A 40 -14.51 -7.41 -17.85
CA MET A 40 -15.15 -6.18 -17.40
C MET A 40 -14.60 -5.66 -16.07
N LEU A 41 -14.34 -6.56 -15.12
CA LEU A 41 -13.72 -6.22 -13.84
C LEU A 41 -12.27 -5.79 -14.01
N ASN A 42 -11.50 -6.43 -14.89
CA ASN A 42 -10.13 -6.00 -15.17
C ASN A 42 -10.07 -4.63 -15.84
N ALA A 43 -10.94 -4.36 -16.81
CA ALA A 43 -11.06 -3.04 -17.42
C ALA A 43 -11.33 -1.97 -16.37
N TYR A 44 -12.25 -2.24 -15.43
CA TYR A 44 -12.53 -1.35 -14.31
C TYR A 44 -11.31 -1.08 -13.43
N LEU A 45 -10.59 -2.15 -13.02
CA LEU A 45 -9.44 -2.04 -12.13
C LEU A 45 -8.24 -1.32 -12.77
N VAL A 46 -8.12 -1.34 -14.10
CA VAL A 46 -7.07 -0.65 -14.85
C VAL A 46 -7.49 0.78 -15.25
N GLY A 47 -8.77 1.13 -15.06
CA GLY A 47 -9.31 2.46 -15.38
C GLY A 47 -9.70 2.63 -16.84
N ASP A 48 -9.88 1.54 -17.59
CA ASP A 48 -10.38 1.55 -18.96
C ASP A 48 -11.91 1.74 -18.94
N ARG A 49 -12.39 2.90 -19.38
CA ARG A 49 -13.79 3.32 -19.21
C ARG A 49 -14.75 2.78 -20.27
N ASP A 50 -14.25 2.26 -21.38
CA ASP A 50 -15.11 1.94 -22.52
C ASP A 50 -15.82 0.58 -22.37
N ASN A 51 -15.29 -0.33 -21.53
CA ASN A 51 -15.83 -1.68 -21.30
C ASN A 51 -15.79 -2.14 -19.82
N ALA A 52 -15.64 -1.21 -18.89
CA ALA A 52 -15.53 -1.52 -17.47
C ALA A 52 -16.87 -1.74 -16.76
N ALA A 53 -16.84 -2.56 -15.71
CA ALA A 53 -17.83 -2.47 -14.64
C ALA A 53 -17.88 -1.02 -14.10
N ALA A 54 -19.04 -0.57 -13.60
CA ALA A 54 -19.16 0.77 -13.04
C ALA A 54 -18.97 0.76 -11.51
N ALA A 55 -18.36 1.81 -10.96
CA ALA A 55 -18.32 2.01 -9.51
C ALA A 55 -19.75 2.14 -8.97
N PHE A 56 -20.11 1.38 -7.94
CA PHE A 56 -21.44 1.49 -7.34
C PHE A 56 -21.54 2.81 -6.57
N THR A 57 -22.63 3.55 -6.76
CA THR A 57 -22.97 4.72 -5.95
C THR A 57 -24.45 4.65 -5.62
N GLY A 58 -24.78 4.60 -4.33
CA GLY A 58 -26.15 4.40 -3.89
C GLY A 58 -26.25 3.93 -2.44
N GLU A 59 -27.47 3.76 -1.99
CA GLU A 59 -27.78 3.25 -0.65
C GLU A 59 -27.84 1.72 -0.69
N VAL A 60 -27.12 1.06 0.21
CA VAL A 60 -27.12 -0.40 0.36
C VAL A 60 -27.86 -0.75 1.64
N GLU A 61 -28.94 -1.52 1.51
CA GLU A 61 -29.64 -2.09 2.66
C GLU A 61 -28.94 -3.37 3.12
N VAL A 62 -28.74 -3.50 4.42
CA VAL A 62 -28.06 -4.62 5.06
C VAL A 62 -28.91 -5.12 6.21
N ARG A 63 -29.07 -6.44 6.33
CA ARG A 63 -29.77 -7.10 7.42
C ARG A 63 -28.88 -8.17 8.04
N LYS A 64 -28.56 -8.01 9.33
CA LYS A 64 -27.66 -8.91 10.08
C LYS A 64 -26.30 -9.10 9.38
N GLY A 65 -25.77 -8.02 8.81
CA GLY A 65 -24.50 -7.99 8.08
C GLY A 65 -24.56 -8.48 6.64
N LEU A 66 -25.67 -9.03 6.17
CA LEU A 66 -25.83 -9.47 4.78
C LEU A 66 -26.53 -8.38 3.95
N VAL A 67 -26.08 -8.17 2.73
CA VAL A 67 -26.77 -7.29 1.77
C VAL A 67 -28.19 -7.82 1.56
N ALA A 68 -29.17 -6.96 1.80
CA ALA A 68 -30.59 -7.31 1.73
C ALA A 68 -31.19 -6.94 0.37
N GLY A 69 -32.10 -7.78 -0.12
CA GLY A 69 -32.81 -7.57 -1.39
C GLY A 69 -31.99 -7.96 -2.63
N ASP A 70 -32.49 -7.59 -3.81
CA ASP A 70 -31.80 -7.80 -5.09
C ASP A 70 -30.87 -6.63 -5.43
N ALA A 71 -30.04 -6.21 -4.47
CA ALA A 71 -29.01 -5.23 -4.76
C ALA A 71 -28.09 -5.79 -5.87
N ASP A 72 -28.06 -5.09 -7.00
CA ASP A 72 -27.22 -5.43 -8.14
C ASP A 72 -25.83 -4.83 -7.93
N LEU A 73 -25.08 -5.46 -7.03
CA LEU A 73 -23.72 -5.06 -6.69
C LEU A 73 -22.81 -6.26 -6.51
N THR A 74 -21.51 -6.03 -6.66
CA THR A 74 -20.45 -6.99 -6.36
C THR A 74 -19.41 -6.31 -5.50
N ILE A 75 -19.02 -6.99 -4.41
CA ILE A 75 -17.94 -6.52 -3.54
C ILE A 75 -16.65 -7.17 -4.03
N LEU A 76 -15.67 -6.34 -4.33
CA LEU A 76 -14.31 -6.74 -4.67
C LEU A 76 -13.41 -6.46 -3.48
N HIS A 77 -12.50 -7.38 -3.20
CA HIS A 77 -11.42 -7.16 -2.26
C HIS A 77 -10.14 -7.76 -2.83
N ALA A 78 -9.02 -7.02 -2.71
CA ALA A 78 -7.72 -7.42 -3.25
C ALA A 78 -7.79 -7.79 -4.74
N ARG A 79 -8.58 -7.03 -5.52
CA ARG A 79 -8.81 -7.23 -6.97
C ARG A 79 -9.43 -8.59 -7.33
N SER A 80 -10.22 -9.19 -6.45
CA SER A 80 -11.00 -10.41 -6.68
C SER A 80 -12.40 -10.25 -6.12
N VAL A 81 -13.40 -10.92 -6.72
CA VAL A 81 -14.76 -10.95 -6.17
C VAL A 81 -14.74 -11.57 -4.79
N ALA A 82 -15.27 -10.86 -3.80
CA ALA A 82 -15.45 -11.36 -2.46
C ALA A 82 -16.72 -12.20 -2.36
N GLU A 83 -16.64 -13.29 -1.62
CA GLU A 83 -17.75 -14.23 -1.37
C GLU A 83 -18.11 -14.22 0.11
N ASP A 84 -19.36 -14.56 0.45
CA ASP A 84 -19.86 -14.68 1.83
C ASP A 84 -19.51 -13.47 2.71
N VAL A 85 -19.70 -12.26 2.14
CA VAL A 85 -19.34 -11.02 2.80
C VAL A 85 -20.34 -10.65 3.87
N VAL A 86 -19.82 -10.39 5.07
CA VAL A 86 -20.55 -9.85 6.22
C VAL A 86 -20.05 -8.44 6.49
N ILE A 87 -20.99 -7.51 6.58
CA ILE A 87 -20.76 -6.07 6.79
C ILE A 87 -21.00 -5.74 8.27
N TYR A 88 -20.06 -5.02 8.87
CA TYR A 88 -20.06 -4.63 10.28
C TYR A 88 -20.01 -3.12 10.41
N LYS A 89 -20.57 -2.60 11.51
CA LYS A 89 -20.42 -1.20 11.93
C LYS A 89 -20.15 -1.17 13.43
N GLY A 90 -19.00 -0.63 13.83
CA GLY A 90 -18.62 -0.60 15.26
C GLY A 90 -18.41 -1.98 15.89
N GLY A 91 -18.04 -2.99 15.10
CA GLY A 91 -17.78 -4.37 15.56
C GLY A 91 -19.00 -5.30 15.55
N GLU A 92 -20.20 -4.78 15.37
CA GLU A 92 -21.45 -5.56 15.31
C GLU A 92 -21.93 -5.71 13.85
N PRO A 93 -22.57 -6.85 13.48
CA PRO A 93 -23.17 -7.02 12.17
C PRO A 93 -24.20 -5.93 11.87
N LEU A 94 -24.02 -5.20 10.77
CA LEU A 94 -24.86 -4.06 10.44
C LEU A 94 -26.29 -4.50 10.12
N THR A 95 -27.27 -3.85 10.73
CA THR A 95 -28.67 -3.92 10.30
C THR A 95 -29.16 -2.50 10.09
N GLY A 96 -29.51 -2.16 8.86
CA GLY A 96 -29.85 -0.80 8.45
C GLY A 96 -29.34 -0.52 7.05
N LYS A 97 -29.01 0.73 6.78
CA LYS A 97 -28.54 1.17 5.48
C LYS A 97 -27.23 1.92 5.63
N PHE A 98 -26.40 1.87 4.60
CA PHE A 98 -25.21 2.71 4.50
C PHE A 98 -25.06 3.19 3.07
N MET A 99 -24.45 4.37 2.91
CA MET A 99 -24.19 4.93 1.60
C MET A 99 -22.87 4.41 1.03
N VAL A 100 -22.85 4.11 -0.27
CA VAL A 100 -21.64 3.85 -1.06
C VAL A 100 -21.48 4.99 -2.06
N ILE A 101 -20.27 5.52 -2.15
CA ILE A 101 -19.94 6.64 -3.04
C ILE A 101 -18.70 6.26 -3.84
N GLY A 102 -18.84 6.18 -5.17
CA GLY A 102 -17.72 5.86 -6.06
C GLY A 102 -17.04 4.54 -5.72
N GLY A 103 -17.82 3.51 -5.37
CA GLY A 103 -17.32 2.17 -5.04
C GLY A 103 -16.70 2.01 -3.65
N LYS A 104 -16.68 3.06 -2.82
CA LYS A 104 -16.22 2.99 -1.43
C LYS A 104 -17.37 3.24 -0.46
N PRO A 105 -17.35 2.66 0.75
CA PRO A 105 -18.28 3.05 1.81
C PRO A 105 -18.17 4.56 2.07
N GLY A 106 -19.30 5.27 2.03
CA GLY A 106 -19.37 6.72 2.24
C GLY A 106 -19.32 7.15 3.71
N GLU A 107 -19.30 6.19 4.63
CA GLU A 107 -19.27 6.41 6.08
C GLU A 107 -18.07 5.69 6.71
N SER A 108 -17.42 6.34 7.67
CA SER A 108 -16.36 5.73 8.48
C SER A 108 -16.94 4.66 9.41
N GLY A 109 -16.13 3.63 9.72
CA GLY A 109 -16.49 2.58 10.67
C GLY A 109 -17.29 1.41 10.07
N ILE A 110 -17.52 1.41 8.75
CA ILE A 110 -17.95 0.23 8.01
C ILE A 110 -16.75 -0.67 7.76
N SER A 111 -16.82 -1.91 8.23
CA SER A 111 -15.85 -2.96 7.93
C SER A 111 -16.55 -4.15 7.31
N MET A 112 -15.80 -4.92 6.51
CA MET A 112 -16.34 -6.08 5.81
C MET A 112 -15.40 -7.26 6.04
N LYS A 113 -15.98 -8.45 6.19
CA LYS A 113 -15.25 -9.70 6.36
C LYS A 113 -15.89 -10.76 5.45
N GLY A 114 -15.08 -11.56 4.78
CA GLY A 114 -15.61 -12.63 3.92
C GLY A 114 -14.52 -13.50 3.32
N ARG A 115 -14.91 -14.34 2.36
CA ARG A 115 -13.98 -15.14 1.57
C ARG A 115 -13.39 -14.29 0.44
N SER A 116 -12.09 -14.06 0.47
CA SER A 116 -11.39 -13.27 -0.55
C SER A 116 -9.93 -13.68 -0.64
N ARG A 117 -9.22 -13.20 -1.67
CA ARG A 117 -7.78 -13.42 -1.81
C ARG A 117 -7.02 -12.62 -0.75
N LEU A 118 -5.91 -13.21 -0.29
CA LEU A 118 -4.97 -12.50 0.55
C LEU A 118 -4.14 -11.53 -0.29
N HIS A 119 -3.80 -10.39 0.29
CA HIS A 119 -2.95 -9.39 -0.33
C HIS A 119 -1.75 -9.04 0.56
N SER A 120 -0.74 -8.39 -0.02
CA SER A 120 0.39 -7.78 0.69
C SER A 120 1.11 -8.74 1.66
N ALA A 121 1.34 -8.30 2.90
CA ALA A 121 2.09 -9.05 3.90
C ALA A 121 1.40 -10.38 4.28
N ALA A 122 0.07 -10.41 4.34
CA ALA A 122 -0.69 -11.62 4.68
C ALA A 122 -0.52 -12.72 3.62
N LEU A 123 -0.54 -12.35 2.33
CA LEU A 123 -0.27 -13.29 1.23
C LEU A 123 1.15 -13.86 1.32
N THR A 124 2.12 -13.01 1.63
CA THR A 124 3.52 -13.43 1.78
C THR A 124 3.68 -14.37 2.96
N ALA A 125 3.07 -14.07 4.11
CA ALA A 125 3.11 -14.93 5.29
C ALA A 125 2.49 -16.31 5.01
N ALA A 126 1.31 -16.35 4.37
CA ALA A 126 0.64 -17.59 4.01
C ALA A 126 1.45 -18.42 2.99
N ALA A 127 2.09 -17.76 2.02
CA ALA A 127 2.98 -18.41 1.06
C ALA A 127 4.21 -19.05 1.73
N PHE A 128 4.80 -18.36 2.72
CA PHE A 128 5.92 -18.88 3.49
C PHE A 128 5.49 -20.00 4.46
N GLU A 129 4.26 -19.94 4.97
CA GLU A 129 3.68 -21.01 5.81
C GLU A 129 3.51 -22.32 5.05
N ARG A 130 3.14 -22.25 3.77
CA ARG A 130 3.07 -23.43 2.88
C ARG A 130 4.41 -23.90 2.33
N GLY A 131 5.46 -23.10 2.51
CA GLY A 131 6.80 -23.43 2.04
C GLY A 131 7.50 -24.46 2.93
N ILE A 132 8.79 -24.67 2.65
CA ILE A 132 9.66 -25.58 3.41
C ILE A 132 9.78 -25.22 4.91
N LEU A 133 9.41 -24.00 5.29
CA LEU A 133 9.51 -23.49 6.66
C LEU A 133 8.26 -23.85 7.49
N GLY A 134 7.20 -24.37 6.87
CA GLY A 134 5.95 -24.70 7.55
C GLY A 134 5.39 -23.51 8.34
N THR A 135 4.72 -23.79 9.45
CA THR A 135 4.16 -22.79 10.38
C THR A 135 5.17 -21.76 10.88
N ASN A 136 6.48 -22.02 10.81
CA ASN A 136 7.50 -21.05 11.21
C ASN A 136 7.71 -19.95 10.16
N GLY A 137 7.33 -20.21 8.90
CA GLY A 137 7.46 -19.26 7.80
C GLY A 137 6.70 -17.96 8.04
N LYS A 138 5.47 -18.00 8.58
CA LYS A 138 4.70 -16.79 8.89
C LYS A 138 5.35 -15.93 9.97
N TYR A 139 6.01 -16.54 10.96
CA TYR A 139 6.69 -15.80 12.02
C TYR A 139 7.95 -15.10 11.49
N ILE A 140 8.71 -15.77 10.62
CA ILE A 140 9.90 -15.16 9.99
C ILE A 140 9.50 -13.93 9.17
N VAL A 141 8.43 -14.03 8.36
CA VAL A 141 7.90 -12.89 7.60
C VAL A 141 7.45 -11.76 8.53
N SER A 142 6.74 -12.10 9.60
CA SER A 142 6.23 -11.11 10.57
C SER A 142 7.37 -10.39 11.30
N ILE A 143 8.37 -11.12 11.80
CA ILE A 143 9.54 -10.54 12.47
C ILE A 143 10.36 -9.69 11.49
N GLY A 144 10.58 -10.18 10.27
CA GLY A 144 11.26 -9.43 9.23
C GLY A 144 10.55 -8.12 8.88
N LEU A 145 9.22 -8.15 8.80
CA LEU A 145 8.41 -6.95 8.55
C LEU A 145 8.54 -5.94 9.69
N ILE A 146 8.53 -6.39 10.95
CA ILE A 146 8.72 -5.53 12.12
C ILE A 146 10.10 -4.86 12.07
N LEU A 147 11.17 -5.63 11.84
CA LEU A 147 12.54 -5.10 11.74
C LEU A 147 12.68 -4.09 10.59
N PHE A 148 12.05 -4.37 9.45
CA PHE A 148 12.04 -3.47 8.30
C PHE A 148 11.25 -2.18 8.57
N ALA A 149 10.11 -2.27 9.25
CA ALA A 149 9.34 -1.10 9.65
C ALA A 149 10.14 -0.22 10.62
N PHE A 150 10.83 -0.82 11.60
CA PHE A 150 11.70 -0.09 12.53
C PHE A 150 12.88 0.59 11.83
N SER A 151 13.59 -0.10 10.95
CA SER A 151 14.72 0.50 10.23
C SER A 151 14.27 1.69 9.38
N THR A 152 13.13 1.54 8.70
CA THR A 152 12.51 2.62 7.92
C THR A 152 12.15 3.80 8.83
N ALA A 153 11.48 3.57 9.95
CA ALA A 153 11.13 4.63 10.90
C ALA A 153 12.35 5.39 11.44
N ILE A 154 13.45 4.68 11.73
CA ILE A 154 14.71 5.29 12.17
C ILE A 154 15.29 6.18 11.06
N SER A 155 15.35 5.69 9.82
CA SER A 155 15.84 6.47 8.68
C SER A 155 15.02 7.74 8.45
N TRP A 156 13.68 7.64 8.48
CA TRP A 156 12.80 8.81 8.32
C TRP A 156 12.92 9.81 9.47
N SER A 157 13.08 9.33 10.70
CA SER A 157 13.37 10.19 11.86
C SER A 157 14.68 10.94 11.66
N TYR A 158 15.73 10.27 11.18
CA TYR A 158 17.02 10.90 10.89
C TYR A 158 16.95 11.94 9.76
N TYR A 159 16.23 11.65 8.67
CA TYR A 159 16.05 12.63 7.59
C TYR A 159 15.33 13.89 8.06
N GLY A 160 14.27 13.74 8.87
CA GLY A 160 13.59 14.88 9.45
C GLY A 160 14.43 15.64 10.49
N ASP A 161 15.28 14.96 11.25
CA ASP A 161 16.27 15.59 12.13
C ASP A 161 17.21 16.52 11.33
N ARG A 162 17.76 16.05 10.21
CA ARG A 162 18.58 16.89 9.32
C ARG A 162 17.79 18.07 8.74
N ALA A 163 16.54 17.85 8.32
CA ALA A 163 15.68 18.90 7.78
C ALA A 163 15.35 19.99 8.82
N ILE A 164 14.97 19.60 10.03
CA ILE A 164 14.69 20.54 11.13
C ILE A 164 15.96 21.28 11.55
N THR A 165 17.10 20.59 11.60
CA THR A 165 18.39 21.24 11.89
C THR A 165 18.70 22.33 10.87
N TYR A 166 18.41 22.10 9.57
CA TYR A 166 18.60 23.11 8.53
C TYR A 166 17.61 24.28 8.64
N LEU A 167 16.34 24.01 8.95
CA LEU A 167 15.29 25.04 8.98
C LEU A 167 15.26 25.88 10.27
N LEU A 168 15.44 25.23 11.43
CA LEU A 168 15.21 25.83 12.75
C LEU A 168 16.44 25.73 13.66
N GLY A 169 17.46 24.97 13.27
CA GLY A 169 18.68 24.75 14.04
C GLY A 169 18.59 23.56 15.00
N LEU A 170 19.73 23.21 15.62
CA LEU A 170 19.88 22.01 16.47
C LEU A 170 18.94 21.96 17.68
N LYS A 171 18.49 23.12 18.18
CA LYS A 171 17.64 23.19 19.39
C LYS A 171 16.27 22.54 19.19
N PHE A 172 15.78 22.45 17.96
CA PHE A 172 14.46 21.91 17.64
C PHE A 172 14.45 20.41 17.31
N VAL A 173 15.62 19.77 17.30
CA VAL A 173 15.75 18.33 17.00
C VAL A 173 15.04 17.47 18.03
N LEU A 174 15.23 17.76 19.33
CA LEU A 174 14.61 16.98 20.39
C LEU A 174 13.07 17.12 20.40
N PRO A 175 12.49 18.35 20.34
CA PRO A 175 11.05 18.52 20.13
C PRO A 175 10.52 17.76 18.90
N TYR A 176 11.22 17.82 17.77
CA TYR A 176 10.84 17.09 16.56
C TYR A 176 10.77 15.58 16.79
N ARG A 177 11.76 14.97 17.44
CA ARG A 177 11.76 13.51 17.71
C ARG A 177 10.58 13.10 18.61
N VAL A 178 10.25 13.91 19.61
CA VAL A 178 9.08 13.67 20.48
C VAL A 178 7.80 13.69 19.67
N VAL A 179 7.63 14.72 18.83
CA VAL A 179 6.47 14.83 17.92
C VAL A 179 6.43 13.66 16.95
N PHE A 180 7.56 13.25 16.37
CA PHE A 180 7.64 12.12 15.45
C PHE A 180 7.14 10.82 16.08
N VAL A 181 7.55 10.53 17.33
CA VAL A 181 7.08 9.33 18.06
C VAL A 181 5.59 9.43 18.38
N ALA A 182 5.09 10.60 18.79
CA ALA A 182 3.67 10.82 19.04
C ALA A 182 2.81 10.63 17.77
N LEU A 183 3.27 11.16 16.63
CA LEU A 183 2.64 10.98 15.33
C LEU A 183 2.67 9.52 14.87
N PHE A 184 3.73 8.77 15.19
CA PHE A 184 3.81 7.34 14.90
C PHE A 184 2.72 6.55 15.64
N PHE A 185 2.50 6.87 16.92
CA PHE A 185 1.43 6.28 17.71
C PHE A 185 0.04 6.67 17.17
N MET A 186 -0.18 7.95 16.85
CA MET A 186 -1.42 8.40 16.22
C MET A 186 -1.67 7.72 14.87
N GLY A 187 -0.62 7.52 14.07
CA GLY A 187 -0.71 6.85 12.77
C GLY A 187 -1.22 5.41 12.86
N ALA A 188 -1.01 4.73 13.98
CA ALA A 188 -1.57 3.40 14.24
C ALA A 188 -3.08 3.43 14.56
N LEU A 189 -3.64 4.60 14.89
CA LEU A 189 -5.06 4.79 15.22
C LEU A 189 -5.87 5.44 14.09
N LEU A 190 -5.20 6.14 13.17
CA LEU A 190 -5.84 6.83 12.05
C LEU A 190 -6.23 5.86 10.93
N ASP A 191 -7.23 6.25 10.14
CA ASP A 191 -7.63 5.50 8.96
C ASP A 191 -6.49 5.46 7.93
N THR A 192 -6.18 4.26 7.44
CA THR A 192 -5.11 4.00 6.47
C THR A 192 -5.25 4.85 5.21
N THR A 193 -6.49 5.12 4.75
CA THR A 193 -6.77 5.95 3.56
C THR A 193 -6.27 7.37 3.76
N ILE A 194 -6.52 7.94 4.93
CA ILE A 194 -6.07 9.31 5.28
C ILE A 194 -4.55 9.37 5.30
N VAL A 195 -3.90 8.36 5.90
CA VAL A 195 -2.44 8.27 5.97
C VAL A 195 -1.82 8.20 4.56
N TRP A 196 -2.35 7.35 3.68
CA TRP A 196 -1.87 7.23 2.30
C TRP A 196 -2.07 8.49 1.47
N ASN A 197 -3.22 9.15 1.61
CA ASN A 197 -3.49 10.41 0.92
C ASN A 197 -2.50 11.50 1.35
N PHE A 198 -2.28 11.64 2.67
CA PHE A 198 -1.31 12.59 3.20
C PHE A 198 0.12 12.27 2.75
N ALA A 199 0.53 11.00 2.83
CA ALA A 199 1.86 10.55 2.40
C ALA A 199 2.10 10.86 0.92
N SER A 200 1.11 10.62 0.05
CA SER A 200 1.23 10.88 -1.39
C SER A 200 1.45 12.37 -1.68
N ILE A 201 0.69 13.25 -1.03
CA ILE A 201 0.86 14.70 -1.16
C ILE A 201 2.24 15.14 -0.66
N ALA A 202 2.68 14.63 0.50
CA ALA A 202 3.98 14.97 1.08
C ALA A 202 5.15 14.52 0.19
N ILE A 203 5.07 13.33 -0.41
CA ILE A 203 6.08 12.81 -1.35
C ILE A 203 6.20 13.73 -2.56
N VAL A 204 5.07 14.13 -3.17
CA VAL A 204 5.08 15.04 -4.33
C VAL A 204 5.67 16.39 -3.95
N LEU A 205 5.25 16.96 -2.81
CA LEU A 205 5.74 18.25 -2.33
C LEU A 205 7.25 18.25 -2.06
N MET A 206 7.80 17.13 -1.59
CA MET A 206 9.25 16.95 -1.39
C MET A 206 9.99 16.69 -2.71
N ALA A 207 9.42 15.89 -3.61
CA ALA A 207 10.07 15.47 -4.84
C ALA A 207 10.19 16.61 -5.87
N VAL A 208 9.15 17.42 -6.05
CA VAL A 208 9.12 18.50 -7.04
C VAL A 208 10.29 19.50 -6.88
N PRO A 209 10.53 20.12 -5.72
CA PRO A 209 11.66 21.06 -5.56
C PRO A 209 13.02 20.36 -5.66
N ASN A 210 13.12 19.11 -5.19
CA ASN A 210 14.37 18.34 -5.28
C ASN A 210 14.74 18.05 -6.74
N LEU A 211 13.78 17.56 -7.53
CA LEU A 211 13.97 17.30 -8.96
C LEU A 211 14.33 18.57 -9.72
N PHE A 212 13.66 19.69 -9.41
CA PHE A 212 14.00 20.97 -10.01
C PHE A 212 15.44 21.41 -9.69
N GLY A 213 15.86 21.24 -8.43
CA GLY A 213 17.25 21.52 -8.01
C GLY A 213 18.27 20.66 -8.77
N ILE A 214 18.03 19.35 -8.91
CA ILE A 214 18.91 18.45 -9.67
C ILE A 214 19.00 18.87 -11.13
N LEU A 215 17.88 19.27 -11.74
CA LEU A 215 17.86 19.74 -13.13
C LEU A 215 18.65 21.02 -13.32
N LEU A 216 18.63 21.95 -12.36
CA LEU A 216 19.47 23.15 -12.42
C LEU A 216 20.96 22.83 -12.23
N LEU A 217 21.29 21.95 -11.29
CA LEU A 217 22.68 21.60 -10.94
C LEU A 217 23.31 20.52 -11.83
N HIS A 218 22.61 20.05 -12.88
CA HIS A 218 23.11 18.95 -13.72
C HIS A 218 24.51 19.23 -14.32
N ARG A 219 24.81 20.50 -14.65
CA ARG A 219 26.12 20.91 -15.17
C ARG A 219 27.22 20.79 -14.11
N ASP A 220 26.96 21.28 -12.91
CA ASP A 220 27.92 21.25 -11.80
C ASP A 220 28.20 19.80 -11.36
N MET A 221 27.17 18.96 -11.36
CA MET A 221 27.32 17.52 -11.11
C MET A 221 28.22 16.86 -12.17
N LYS A 222 28.00 17.18 -13.46
CA LYS A 222 28.83 16.62 -14.55
C LYS A 222 30.30 17.02 -14.40
N THR A 223 30.57 18.29 -14.08
CA THR A 223 31.93 18.78 -13.83
C THR A 223 32.55 18.11 -12.60
N SER A 224 31.83 18.06 -11.48
CA SER A 224 32.29 17.43 -10.23
C SER A 224 32.61 15.94 -10.42
N ILE A 225 31.81 15.21 -11.20
CA ILE A 225 32.08 13.81 -11.55
C ILE A 225 33.34 13.69 -12.40
N ALA A 226 33.53 14.56 -13.40
CA ALA A 226 34.73 14.56 -14.23
C ALA A 226 36.00 14.80 -13.38
N ASP A 227 35.96 15.79 -12.48
CA ASP A 227 37.06 16.11 -11.57
C ASP A 227 37.36 14.95 -10.60
N TYR A 228 36.32 14.30 -10.07
CA TYR A 228 36.46 13.10 -9.24
C TYR A 228 37.22 12.00 -9.99
N TRP A 229 36.88 11.74 -11.25
CA TRP A 229 37.56 10.71 -12.04
C TRP A 229 39.02 11.06 -12.34
N ILE A 230 39.33 12.34 -12.60
CA ILE A 230 40.71 12.79 -12.79
C ILE A 230 41.52 12.53 -11.52
N LYS A 231 40.99 12.91 -10.35
CA LYS A 231 41.65 12.71 -9.06
C LYS A 231 41.79 11.23 -8.71
N PHE A 232 40.74 10.44 -8.93
CA PHE A 232 40.73 9.00 -8.69
C PHE A 232 41.79 8.27 -9.53
N LYS A 233 41.92 8.62 -10.82
CA LYS A 233 42.94 8.05 -11.71
C LYS A 233 44.36 8.37 -11.24
N LYS A 234 44.56 9.57 -10.67
CA LYS A 234 45.85 10.00 -10.12
C LYS A 234 46.21 9.25 -8.83
N GLU A 235 45.24 8.99 -7.96
CA GLU A 235 45.45 8.34 -6.66
C GLU A 235 45.48 6.80 -6.74
N HIS A 236 44.82 6.21 -7.75
CA HIS A 236 44.72 4.75 -7.93
C HIS A 236 45.06 4.28 -9.35
N PRO A 237 46.30 4.49 -9.84
CA PRO A 237 46.70 4.18 -11.22
C PRO A 237 46.58 2.69 -11.57
N ASP A 238 46.77 1.78 -10.60
CA ASP A 238 46.71 0.34 -10.82
C ASP A 238 45.28 -0.17 -11.03
N ALA A 239 44.29 0.48 -10.40
CA ALA A 239 42.87 0.15 -10.58
C ALA A 239 42.39 0.51 -12.00
N VAL A 240 42.89 1.62 -12.55
CA VAL A 240 42.54 2.07 -13.91
C VAL A 240 43.02 1.06 -14.96
N LYS A 241 44.25 0.55 -14.80
CA LYS A 241 44.81 -0.51 -15.66
C LYS A 241 44.07 -1.84 -15.53
N LYS A 242 43.68 -2.23 -14.31
CA LYS A 242 43.01 -3.51 -14.05
C LYS A 242 41.57 -3.56 -14.58
N TYR A 243 40.84 -2.45 -14.52
CA TYR A 243 39.41 -2.41 -14.85
C TYR A 243 39.06 -1.71 -16.19
N HIS A 244 40.05 -1.35 -17.01
CA HIS A 244 39.86 -0.70 -18.32
C HIS A 244 38.94 0.54 -18.27
N ILE A 245 39.01 1.31 -17.19
CA ILE A 245 38.20 2.51 -16.99
C ILE A 245 38.73 3.61 -17.92
N LYS A 246 37.99 3.90 -19.00
CA LYS A 246 38.35 4.95 -19.95
C LYS A 246 38.36 6.34 -19.32
#